data_AF-A0A3M7TEM4-F1
#
_entry.id   AF-A0A3M7TEM4-F1
#
_cell.length_a   1.000
_cell.length_b   1.000
_cell.length_c   1.000
_cell.angle_alpha   90.00
_cell.angle_beta   90.00
_cell.angle_gamma   90.00
#
_symmetry.space_group_name_H-M   'P 1'
#
loop_
_entity.id
_entity.type
_entity.pdbx_description
1 polymer ?
#
loop_
_entity_poly.entity_id
_entity_poly.type
_entity_poly.pdbx_seq_one_letter_code
_entity_poly.pdbx_strand_id
1 'polypeptide(L)'
;MKNIFITTKGLLLAMLIIGNLFYSQIRVVGNNPNPNQEMGNTSAFIDGSSQNDLNSTTNVGKGIAFPRTDLSVFTEFAGSTSGIPTSFPHYYDGLIVYNIADSGVAGIGSTEGTLCRGFWYYENPSNTINGGTWKPLRPCFVTPPTFIFNCEVGKINTGTLTQNTPAASDVTTQFTYENGNSTSYSQIEENSTGVLGLKATLSDGILGSSGTLTFHITGTPSSAGTATFTFTINGVQCSFSRTVEPSGPTVTELLCDPQIDDSVEFTQGIQATAITKLIYHGGNGQYYPQGQEVLSTGVTGLRAKLQSGTLTTGATGGTITFEITGTPDSAGEALFQVSFAGHSCTISRLVKPSAPVIRQARLGYVGSYTTGNSIHSMFGMDNPAYFGSSGIYNKVLGVSTVDAQSALLNQTAQQLKVNFDILSVADTETNNSLIIQKLKDFASLGGVVLVNFTSSQQNSLFTSLGNTGPLQMIPNSANGGTGNSYLSSYFGDTTGAIDILPGFPRASVYSSQLPSNNRVFATDTDGRILVWKPMTRFICFAANFSEVEPQYVHYANTNNFVRNLIAAALDAALGYGSF
;
A
#
# COMPACT_ATOMS: atom_id res chain seq x y z
N MET A 1 -47.81 114.89 -39.12
CA MET A 1 -46.73 114.04 -38.58
C MET A 1 -47.14 112.58 -38.26
N LYS A 2 -48.40 112.13 -38.47
CA LYS A 2 -48.82 110.74 -38.18
C LYS A 2 -48.58 109.72 -39.31
N ASN A 3 -48.52 110.15 -40.57
CA ASN A 3 -48.45 109.21 -41.71
C ASN A 3 -47.02 108.85 -42.19
N ILE A 4 -45.99 109.59 -41.78
CA ILE A 4 -44.59 109.33 -42.18
C ILE A 4 -43.96 108.20 -41.34
N PHE A 5 -44.42 108.00 -40.10
CA PHE A 5 -43.85 107.01 -39.18
C PHE A 5 -44.29 105.56 -39.46
N ILE A 6 -45.39 105.37 -40.21
CA ILE A 6 -45.94 104.05 -40.53
C ILE A 6 -45.27 103.48 -41.80
N THR A 7 -44.97 104.32 -42.78
CA THR A 7 -44.31 103.93 -44.04
C THR A 7 -42.86 103.49 -43.86
N THR A 8 -42.09 104.09 -42.94
CA THR A 8 -40.68 103.73 -42.72
C THR A 8 -40.51 102.40 -41.98
N LYS A 9 -41.47 102.02 -41.12
CA LYS A 9 -41.49 100.69 -40.47
C LYS A 9 -41.90 99.57 -41.42
N GLY A 10 -42.81 99.85 -42.38
CA GLY A 10 -43.18 98.90 -43.42
C GLY A 10 -42.02 98.56 -44.37
N LEU A 11 -41.22 99.57 -44.74
CA LEU A 11 -40.05 99.37 -45.61
C LEU A 11 -38.92 98.59 -44.92
N LEU A 12 -38.64 98.87 -43.65
CA LEU A 12 -37.63 98.13 -42.88
C LEU A 12 -38.03 96.67 -42.65
N LEU A 13 -39.32 96.41 -42.39
CA LEU A 13 -39.83 95.05 -42.21
C LEU A 13 -39.83 94.26 -43.53
N ALA A 14 -40.14 94.91 -44.65
CA ALA A 14 -40.05 94.31 -45.98
C ALA A 14 -38.60 93.99 -46.37
N MET A 15 -37.63 94.87 -46.08
CA MET A 15 -36.21 94.59 -46.32
C MET A 15 -35.67 93.49 -45.39
N LEU A 16 -36.16 93.37 -44.16
CA LEU A 16 -35.79 92.31 -43.23
C LEU A 16 -36.33 90.94 -43.68
N ILE A 17 -37.52 90.89 -44.28
CA ILE A 17 -38.13 89.66 -44.81
C ILE A 17 -37.44 89.23 -46.12
N ILE A 18 -37.07 90.16 -47.00
CA ILE A 18 -36.38 89.86 -48.26
C ILE A 18 -34.91 89.46 -48.01
N GLY A 19 -34.25 89.99 -46.98
CA GLY A 19 -32.90 89.59 -46.59
C GLY A 19 -32.77 88.12 -46.16
N ASN A 20 -33.86 87.49 -45.70
CA ASN A 20 -33.91 86.07 -45.34
C ASN A 20 -34.15 85.13 -46.54
N LEU A 21 -34.37 85.66 -47.75
CA LEU A 21 -34.57 84.85 -48.96
C LEU A 21 -33.27 84.54 -49.72
N PHE A 22 -32.13 85.07 -49.30
CA PHE A 22 -30.84 84.85 -49.96
C PHE A 22 -29.85 84.17 -49.02
N TYR A 23 -29.84 82.83 -49.13
CA TYR A 23 -28.79 81.88 -48.72
C TYR A 23 -28.54 81.67 -47.21
N SER A 24 -29.21 80.65 -46.64
CA SER A 24 -28.50 79.63 -45.87
C SER A 24 -28.92 78.25 -46.37
N GLN A 25 -27.94 77.41 -46.73
CA GLN A 25 -28.18 76.04 -47.19
C GLN A 25 -27.71 75.07 -46.10
N ILE A 26 -28.50 74.92 -45.04
CA ILE A 26 -28.43 73.72 -44.19
C ILE A 26 -29.81 73.07 -44.30
N ARG A 27 -29.93 72.07 -45.15
CA ARG A 27 -31.17 71.31 -45.36
C ARG A 27 -31.08 70.02 -44.56
N VAL A 28 -31.90 69.86 -43.52
CA VAL A 28 -32.11 68.56 -42.87
C VAL A 28 -33.07 67.76 -43.75
N VAL A 29 -32.57 66.72 -44.41
CA VAL A 29 -33.39 65.83 -45.24
C VAL A 29 -34.27 64.97 -44.31
N GLY A 30 -35.60 65.14 -44.37
CA GLY A 30 -36.56 64.33 -43.62
C GLY A 30 -37.76 65.08 -43.02
N ASN A 31 -37.70 66.40 -42.87
CA ASN A 31 -38.81 67.18 -42.31
C ASN A 31 -39.77 67.70 -43.40
N ASN A 32 -40.71 66.86 -43.83
CA ASN A 32 -41.91 67.30 -44.54
C ASN A 32 -43.02 67.53 -43.48
N PRO A 33 -43.72 68.69 -43.42
CA PRO A 33 -43.84 69.69 -44.48
C PRO A 33 -43.07 71.01 -44.29
N ASN A 34 -42.24 71.18 -43.25
CA ASN A 34 -41.51 72.44 -43.02
C ASN A 34 -39.98 72.26 -42.91
N PRO A 35 -39.21 72.61 -43.96
CA PRO A 35 -37.76 72.47 -43.98
C PRO A 35 -36.98 73.50 -43.12
N ASN A 36 -37.67 74.39 -42.39
CA ASN A 36 -37.09 75.50 -41.61
C ASN A 36 -37.45 75.48 -40.10
N GLN A 37 -37.69 74.30 -39.51
CA GLN A 37 -37.94 74.18 -38.06
C GLN A 37 -36.69 73.78 -37.28
N GLU A 38 -36.67 74.12 -35.99
CA GLU A 38 -35.75 73.57 -34.98
C GLU A 38 -35.71 72.03 -35.08
N MET A 39 -34.60 71.43 -34.67
CA MET A 39 -34.43 69.98 -34.73
C MET A 39 -35.41 69.23 -33.81
N GLY A 40 -36.50 68.72 -34.36
CA GLY A 40 -37.40 67.81 -33.66
C GLY A 40 -36.90 66.36 -33.69
N ASN A 41 -36.79 65.71 -32.52
CA ASN A 41 -36.68 64.26 -32.31
C ASN A 41 -35.64 63.50 -33.17
N THR A 42 -34.46 64.08 -33.41
CA THR A 42 -33.35 63.39 -34.07
C THR A 42 -32.04 63.58 -33.32
N SER A 43 -31.17 62.56 -33.38
CA SER A 43 -29.85 62.60 -32.76
C SER A 43 -28.81 63.40 -33.57
N ALA A 44 -29.10 63.70 -34.84
CA ALA A 44 -28.13 64.28 -35.77
C ALA A 44 -28.36 65.78 -36.06
N PHE A 45 -27.32 66.61 -35.96
CA PHE A 45 -27.29 68.05 -36.20
C PHE A 45 -25.99 68.55 -36.82
N ILE A 46 -26.03 69.77 -37.39
CA ILE A 46 -24.86 70.54 -37.81
C ILE A 46 -25.04 71.97 -37.27
N ASP A 47 -24.80 72.18 -35.97
CA ASP A 47 -24.67 73.50 -35.33
C ASP A 47 -23.32 73.53 -34.59
N GLY A 48 -22.55 74.59 -34.79
CA GLY A 48 -21.24 74.80 -34.15
C GLY A 48 -21.33 75.44 -32.76
N SER A 49 -22.52 75.68 -32.23
CA SER A 49 -22.75 76.34 -30.94
C SER A 49 -23.46 75.43 -29.92
N SER A 50 -23.05 75.51 -28.65
CA SER A 50 -23.66 74.78 -27.53
C SER A 50 -24.86 75.56 -26.98
N GLN A 51 -26.01 74.93 -26.80
CA GLN A 51 -27.21 75.51 -26.17
C GLN A 51 -27.63 74.73 -24.91
N ASN A 52 -28.02 75.45 -23.85
CA ASN A 52 -28.35 74.87 -22.54
C ASN A 52 -29.46 73.80 -22.61
N ASP A 53 -30.48 74.03 -23.43
CA ASP A 53 -31.64 73.13 -23.53
C ASP A 53 -31.23 71.79 -24.18
N LEU A 54 -30.42 71.85 -25.25
CA LEU A 54 -29.90 70.66 -25.91
C LEU A 54 -28.86 69.94 -25.05
N ASN A 55 -28.01 70.67 -24.32
CA ASN A 55 -27.05 70.10 -23.38
C ASN A 55 -27.70 69.21 -22.32
N SER A 56 -28.92 69.56 -21.88
CA SER A 56 -29.67 68.81 -20.87
C SER A 56 -30.28 67.48 -21.36
N THR A 57 -30.35 67.27 -22.68
CA THR A 57 -30.85 66.01 -23.26
C THR A 57 -29.73 64.98 -23.43
N THR A 58 -30.05 63.69 -23.45
CA THR A 58 -29.08 62.60 -23.67
C THR A 58 -28.94 62.19 -25.14
N ASN A 59 -29.93 62.50 -25.99
CA ASN A 59 -30.05 61.90 -27.31
C ASN A 59 -30.48 62.85 -28.45
N VAL A 60 -30.80 64.12 -28.19
CA VAL A 60 -31.25 65.10 -29.20
C VAL A 60 -30.10 66.05 -29.53
N GLY A 61 -29.80 66.23 -30.82
CA GLY A 61 -28.76 67.15 -31.28
C GLY A 61 -27.37 66.88 -30.70
N LYS A 62 -26.87 65.64 -30.84
CA LYS A 62 -25.60 65.20 -30.23
C LYS A 62 -24.51 64.77 -31.20
N GLY A 63 -24.77 64.69 -32.51
CA GLY A 63 -23.74 64.32 -33.48
C GLY A 63 -24.11 64.62 -34.92
N ILE A 64 -23.28 64.21 -35.88
CA ILE A 64 -23.54 64.36 -37.32
C ILE A 64 -23.90 62.98 -37.88
N ALA A 65 -25.01 62.87 -38.61
CA ALA A 65 -25.34 61.66 -39.35
C ALA A 65 -24.79 61.76 -40.77
N PHE A 66 -23.95 60.79 -41.14
CA PHE A 66 -23.46 60.65 -42.50
C PHE A 66 -24.38 59.71 -43.30
N PRO A 67 -24.58 59.97 -44.60
CA PRO A 67 -25.27 59.03 -45.48
C PRO A 67 -24.60 57.65 -45.45
N ARG A 68 -25.42 56.60 -45.34
CA ARG A 68 -24.97 55.22 -45.57
C ARG A 68 -24.85 55.02 -47.07
N THR A 69 -23.65 54.66 -47.51
CA THR A 69 -23.34 54.41 -48.92
C THR A 69 -22.74 53.03 -49.04
N ASP A 70 -23.16 52.24 -50.01
CA ASP A 70 -22.38 51.08 -50.42
C ASP A 70 -21.44 51.56 -51.52
N LEU A 71 -20.16 51.75 -51.17
CA LEU A 71 -19.19 52.28 -52.12
C LEU A 71 -18.96 51.35 -53.31
N SER A 72 -19.22 50.05 -53.18
CA SER A 72 -19.01 49.08 -54.27
C SER A 72 -19.99 49.25 -55.43
N VAL A 73 -21.19 49.76 -55.14
CA VAL A 73 -22.25 50.06 -56.13
C VAL A 73 -22.46 51.56 -56.35
N PHE A 74 -21.69 52.42 -55.67
CA PHE A 74 -21.69 53.86 -55.88
C PHE A 74 -20.88 54.19 -57.15
N THR A 75 -21.54 54.25 -58.31
CA THR A 75 -20.88 54.37 -59.62
C THR A 75 -20.89 55.77 -60.22
N GLU A 76 -21.68 56.70 -59.67
CA GLU A 76 -21.74 58.09 -60.15
C GLU A 76 -22.09 59.06 -59.01
N PHE A 77 -21.53 60.28 -59.07
CA PHE A 77 -21.95 61.38 -58.23
C PHE A 77 -23.19 62.06 -58.82
N ALA A 78 -24.21 62.30 -57.99
CA ALA A 78 -25.45 62.90 -58.44
C ALA A 78 -25.32 64.42 -58.73
N GLY A 79 -25.94 64.86 -59.84
CA GLY A 79 -26.06 66.28 -60.24
C GLY A 79 -25.30 66.64 -61.53
N SER A 80 -25.69 67.75 -62.18
CA SER A 80 -24.97 68.29 -63.34
C SER A 80 -23.68 68.98 -62.88
N THR A 81 -22.60 68.22 -62.76
CA THR A 81 -21.29 68.69 -62.26
C THR A 81 -20.39 69.30 -63.34
N SER A 82 -20.96 69.60 -64.51
CA SER A 82 -20.26 70.34 -65.56
C SER A 82 -20.15 71.83 -65.19
N GLY A 83 -19.11 72.19 -64.43
CA GLY A 83 -18.52 73.53 -64.46
C GLY A 83 -19.17 74.63 -63.64
N ILE A 84 -19.50 74.41 -62.36
CA ILE A 84 -19.73 75.53 -61.43
C ILE A 84 -18.66 75.55 -60.32
N PRO A 85 -17.57 76.32 -60.50
CA PRO A 85 -16.48 76.50 -59.52
C PRO A 85 -16.91 77.00 -58.14
N THR A 86 -18.13 77.51 -57.99
CA THR A 86 -18.61 78.12 -56.74
C THR A 86 -19.26 77.13 -55.77
N SER A 87 -19.64 75.93 -56.19
CA SER A 87 -20.32 74.96 -55.32
C SER A 87 -19.43 73.79 -54.89
N PHE A 88 -18.59 73.26 -55.79
CA PHE A 88 -17.64 72.18 -55.50
C PHE A 88 -16.32 72.40 -56.26
N PRO A 89 -15.52 73.42 -55.91
CA PRO A 89 -14.30 73.79 -56.65
C PRO A 89 -13.28 72.67 -56.81
N HIS A 90 -13.32 71.66 -55.92
CA HIS A 90 -12.43 70.49 -55.93
C HIS A 90 -13.20 69.16 -56.10
N TYR A 91 -14.31 69.14 -56.84
CA TYR A 91 -14.99 67.89 -57.26
C TYR A 91 -15.22 66.87 -56.13
N TYR A 92 -15.87 67.30 -55.05
CA TYR A 92 -16.17 66.50 -53.84
C TYR A 92 -14.96 66.03 -53.04
N ASP A 93 -13.78 66.64 -53.23
CA ASP A 93 -12.62 66.44 -52.35
C ASP A 93 -13.00 66.73 -50.89
N GLY A 94 -12.71 65.75 -50.02
CA GLY A 94 -13.09 65.78 -48.61
C GLY A 94 -14.50 65.28 -48.30
N LEU A 95 -15.25 64.74 -49.27
CA LEU A 95 -16.56 64.11 -48.98
C LEU A 95 -16.38 62.91 -48.06
N ILE A 96 -17.11 62.88 -46.94
CA ILE A 96 -17.14 61.76 -46.00
C ILE A 96 -18.47 61.02 -46.10
N VAL A 97 -18.42 59.68 -46.16
CA VAL A 97 -19.59 58.79 -46.11
C VAL A 97 -19.38 57.67 -45.10
N TYR A 98 -20.47 57.04 -44.67
CA TYR A 98 -20.39 55.78 -43.93
C TYR A 98 -20.59 54.60 -44.90
N ASN A 99 -19.50 53.92 -45.24
CA ASN A 99 -19.51 52.76 -46.13
C ASN A 99 -20.14 51.54 -45.44
N ILE A 100 -21.02 50.83 -46.15
CA ILE A 100 -21.62 49.58 -45.69
C ILE A 100 -21.05 48.32 -46.36
N ALA A 101 -20.29 48.45 -47.45
CA ALA A 101 -19.59 47.32 -48.08
C ALA A 101 -18.54 46.73 -47.14
N ASP A 102 -18.43 45.41 -47.09
CA ASP A 102 -17.50 44.65 -46.26
C ASP A 102 -16.29 44.09 -47.03
N SER A 103 -16.29 44.24 -48.36
CA SER A 103 -15.21 43.83 -49.25
C SER A 103 -15.29 44.57 -50.60
N GLY A 104 -14.30 44.35 -51.48
CA GLY A 104 -14.29 44.88 -52.85
C GLY A 104 -13.62 46.26 -52.99
N VAL A 105 -13.92 46.93 -54.11
CA VAL A 105 -13.44 48.26 -54.48
C VAL A 105 -14.62 49.18 -54.79
N ALA A 106 -14.43 50.49 -54.67
CA ALA A 106 -15.44 51.50 -54.97
C ALA A 106 -15.82 51.51 -56.46
N GLY A 107 -17.09 51.75 -56.75
CA GLY A 107 -17.65 51.81 -58.10
C GLY A 107 -17.25 53.06 -58.89
N ILE A 108 -16.72 54.09 -58.22
CA ILE A 108 -16.21 55.33 -58.81
C ILE A 108 -14.95 55.80 -58.06
N GLY A 109 -13.94 56.25 -58.82
CA GLY A 109 -12.61 56.56 -58.29
C GLY A 109 -11.80 55.31 -57.95
N SER A 110 -10.64 55.51 -57.33
CA SER A 110 -9.80 54.43 -56.81
C SER A 110 -10.17 54.08 -55.36
N THR A 111 -9.71 52.94 -54.85
CA THR A 111 -9.89 52.54 -53.44
C THR A 111 -8.54 52.29 -52.78
N GLU A 112 -8.32 52.85 -51.60
CA GLU A 112 -7.18 52.51 -50.76
C GLU A 112 -7.46 51.18 -50.04
N GLY A 113 -6.80 50.11 -50.52
CA GLY A 113 -6.97 48.76 -49.98
C GLY A 113 -8.28 48.09 -50.42
N THR A 114 -8.96 47.45 -49.47
CA THR A 114 -10.25 46.77 -49.68
C THR A 114 -11.32 47.50 -48.87
N LEU A 115 -12.50 47.69 -49.46
CA LEU A 115 -13.63 48.30 -48.75
C LEU A 115 -13.95 47.51 -47.49
N CYS A 116 -14.26 48.24 -46.42
CA CYS A 116 -14.75 47.69 -45.17
C CYS A 116 -15.79 48.63 -44.55
N ARG A 117 -16.60 48.10 -43.64
CA ARG A 117 -17.63 48.88 -42.97
C ARG A 117 -17.02 49.96 -42.07
N GLY A 118 -17.40 51.22 -42.29
CA GLY A 118 -16.86 52.35 -41.51
C GLY A 118 -16.93 53.68 -42.24
N PHE A 119 -16.27 54.70 -41.68
CA PHE A 119 -16.17 56.01 -42.33
C PHE A 119 -15.06 56.01 -43.39
N TRP A 120 -15.42 56.50 -44.57
CA TRP A 120 -14.53 56.68 -45.71
C TRP A 120 -14.62 58.12 -46.20
N TYR A 121 -13.51 58.65 -46.70
CA TYR A 121 -13.47 59.97 -47.33
C TYR A 121 -12.94 59.88 -48.76
N TYR A 122 -13.42 60.77 -49.62
CA TYR A 122 -12.97 60.88 -51.01
C TYR A 122 -11.89 61.96 -51.10
N GLU A 123 -10.64 61.53 -51.30
CA GLU A 123 -9.51 62.42 -51.55
C GLU A 123 -9.37 62.62 -53.06
N ASN A 124 -9.61 63.82 -53.56
CA ASN A 124 -9.56 64.11 -54.99
C ASN A 124 -8.66 65.31 -55.31
N PRO A 125 -7.32 65.10 -55.41
CA PRO A 125 -6.39 66.15 -55.80
C PRO A 125 -6.45 66.48 -57.30
N SER A 126 -7.31 65.82 -58.08
CA SER A 126 -7.40 65.95 -59.53
C SER A 126 -8.40 67.03 -59.97
N ASN A 127 -8.37 67.36 -61.26
CA ASN A 127 -9.34 68.27 -61.90
C ASN A 127 -10.53 67.52 -62.53
N THR A 128 -10.78 66.27 -62.14
CA THR A 128 -11.89 65.46 -62.68
C THR A 128 -12.68 64.80 -61.56
N ILE A 129 -13.98 64.57 -61.78
CA ILE A 129 -14.86 63.97 -60.76
C ILE A 129 -14.51 62.52 -60.40
N ASN A 130 -13.93 61.76 -61.33
CA ASN A 130 -13.58 60.34 -61.15
C ASN A 130 -12.11 60.12 -60.77
N GLY A 131 -11.30 61.18 -60.63
CA GLY A 131 -9.85 61.05 -60.44
C GLY A 131 -9.41 60.87 -58.98
N GLY A 132 -10.34 60.80 -58.02
CA GLY A 132 -10.04 60.68 -56.59
C GLY A 132 -9.91 59.25 -56.09
N THR A 133 -9.49 59.10 -54.84
CA THR A 133 -9.34 57.83 -54.12
C THR A 133 -10.19 57.84 -52.85
N TRP A 134 -10.99 56.79 -52.65
CA TRP A 134 -11.67 56.52 -51.39
C TRP A 134 -10.68 55.96 -50.38
N LYS A 135 -10.56 56.60 -49.22
CA LYS A 135 -9.64 56.23 -48.15
C LYS A 135 -10.40 56.01 -46.83
N PRO A 136 -10.05 54.98 -46.04
CA PRO A 136 -10.70 54.76 -44.76
C PRO A 136 -10.14 55.75 -43.73
N LEU A 137 -11.00 56.29 -42.87
CA LEU A 137 -10.59 57.18 -41.77
C LEU A 137 -9.86 56.44 -40.64
N ARG A 138 -9.86 55.10 -40.68
CA ARG A 138 -9.16 54.21 -39.74
C ARG A 138 -8.74 52.92 -40.46
N PRO A 139 -7.72 52.18 -39.97
CA PRO A 139 -7.39 50.86 -40.51
C PRO A 139 -8.61 49.91 -40.51
N CYS A 140 -8.83 49.22 -41.63
CA CYS A 140 -9.84 48.19 -41.77
C CYS A 140 -9.37 46.88 -41.10
N PHE A 141 -10.08 46.42 -40.07
CA PHE A 141 -9.87 45.08 -39.47
C PHE A 141 -10.92 44.13 -40.06
N VAL A 142 -10.53 43.26 -40.99
CA VAL A 142 -11.44 42.36 -41.72
C VAL A 142 -11.51 40.93 -41.16
N THR A 143 -10.87 40.66 -40.02
CA THR A 143 -10.97 39.35 -39.34
C THR A 143 -11.31 39.54 -37.86
N PRO A 144 -12.49 39.08 -37.40
CA PRO A 144 -12.74 38.96 -35.96
C PRO A 144 -11.67 38.04 -35.33
N PRO A 145 -11.22 38.30 -34.10
CA PRO A 145 -10.34 37.36 -33.41
C PRO A 145 -11.07 36.02 -33.27
N THR A 146 -10.42 34.93 -33.68
CA THR A 146 -10.93 33.57 -33.54
C THR A 146 -11.09 33.23 -32.06
N PHE A 147 -12.24 32.67 -31.68
CA PHE A 147 -12.49 32.13 -30.35
C PHE A 147 -11.40 31.09 -30.00
N ILE A 148 -10.70 31.30 -28.89
CA ILE A 148 -9.64 30.41 -28.42
C ILE A 148 -10.18 29.64 -27.22
N PHE A 149 -10.28 28.32 -27.37
CA PHE A 149 -10.72 27.42 -26.31
C PHE A 149 -9.89 26.13 -26.35
N ASN A 150 -9.14 25.88 -25.29
CA ASN A 150 -8.33 24.67 -25.15
C ASN A 150 -8.91 23.81 -24.01
N CYS A 151 -9.24 22.56 -24.35
CA CYS A 151 -9.94 21.63 -23.48
C CYS A 151 -9.01 20.68 -22.72
N GLU A 152 -7.70 20.81 -22.92
CA GLU A 152 -6.67 20.02 -22.23
C GLU A 152 -5.77 20.90 -21.35
N VAL A 153 -5.40 22.08 -21.84
CA VAL A 153 -4.50 23.01 -21.16
C VAL A 153 -5.29 23.93 -20.24
N GLY A 154 -4.87 24.01 -18.97
CA GLY A 154 -5.48 24.93 -18.00
C GLY A 154 -6.80 24.44 -17.40
N LYS A 155 -7.17 23.16 -17.59
CA LYS A 155 -8.35 22.59 -16.92
C LYS A 155 -8.15 22.51 -15.40
N ILE A 156 -9.17 22.87 -14.64
CA ILE A 156 -9.18 22.75 -13.18
C ILE A 156 -10.26 21.76 -12.78
N ASN A 157 -9.83 20.68 -12.12
CA ASN A 157 -10.70 19.62 -11.64
C ASN A 157 -10.94 19.80 -10.13
N THR A 158 -12.20 19.92 -9.72
CA THR A 158 -12.62 19.94 -8.30
C THR A 158 -13.42 18.70 -7.97
N GLY A 159 -13.34 18.23 -6.72
CA GLY A 159 -13.98 17.02 -6.22
C GLY A 159 -13.34 15.73 -6.76
N THR A 160 -13.64 14.59 -6.12
CA THR A 160 -13.23 13.26 -6.57
C THR A 160 -14.44 12.46 -7.04
N LEU A 161 -14.20 11.44 -7.86
CA LEU A 161 -15.22 10.50 -8.31
C LEU A 161 -14.80 9.11 -7.87
N THR A 162 -15.69 8.38 -7.22
CA THR A 162 -15.45 7.02 -6.75
C THR A 162 -16.51 6.11 -7.34
N GLN A 163 -16.09 4.95 -7.86
CA GLN A 163 -16.96 3.93 -8.41
C GLN A 163 -18.12 3.62 -7.46
N ASN A 164 -19.33 3.45 -8.01
CA ASN A 164 -20.56 3.13 -7.29
C ASN A 164 -21.00 4.16 -6.22
N THR A 165 -20.33 5.32 -6.13
CA THR A 165 -20.69 6.42 -5.24
C THR A 165 -21.21 7.60 -6.05
N PRO A 166 -22.38 8.18 -5.72
CA PRO A 166 -22.88 9.38 -6.39
C PRO A 166 -21.87 10.52 -6.33
N ALA A 167 -21.67 11.23 -7.46
CA ALA A 167 -20.84 12.42 -7.50
C ALA A 167 -21.35 13.48 -6.53
N ALA A 168 -20.46 14.02 -5.71
CA ALA A 168 -20.78 15.09 -4.78
C ALA A 168 -21.09 16.40 -5.52
N SER A 169 -21.78 17.34 -4.86
CA SER A 169 -22.25 18.58 -5.49
C SER A 169 -21.12 19.53 -5.90
N ASP A 170 -19.91 19.36 -5.37
CA ASP A 170 -18.71 20.17 -5.67
C ASP A 170 -17.90 19.63 -6.86
N VAL A 171 -18.26 18.47 -7.42
CA VAL A 171 -17.52 17.87 -8.53
C VAL A 171 -17.72 18.68 -9.80
N THR A 172 -16.66 19.38 -10.21
CA THR A 172 -16.68 20.27 -11.37
C THR A 172 -15.40 20.17 -12.19
N THR A 173 -15.50 20.52 -13.48
CA THR A 173 -14.36 20.73 -14.37
C THR A 173 -14.48 22.10 -15.02
N GLN A 174 -13.48 22.95 -14.82
CA GLN A 174 -13.46 24.31 -15.32
C GLN A 174 -12.43 24.49 -16.43
N PHE A 175 -12.78 25.26 -17.45
CA PHE A 175 -11.93 25.67 -18.56
C PHE A 175 -11.93 27.19 -18.69
N THR A 176 -10.82 27.77 -19.13
CA THR A 176 -10.73 29.19 -19.52
C THR A 176 -10.91 29.35 -21.03
N TYR A 177 -11.46 30.48 -21.47
CA TYR A 177 -11.54 30.85 -22.89
C TYR A 177 -11.13 32.31 -23.11
N GLU A 178 -10.64 32.59 -24.31
CA GLU A 178 -10.25 33.92 -24.78
C GLU A 178 -10.91 34.26 -26.12
N ASN A 179 -11.00 35.55 -26.44
CA ASN A 179 -11.60 36.07 -27.67
C ASN A 179 -13.04 35.59 -27.90
N GLY A 180 -13.85 35.56 -26.85
CA GLY A 180 -15.28 35.28 -27.02
C GLY A 180 -15.99 36.37 -27.83
N ASN A 181 -17.03 35.98 -28.55
CA ASN A 181 -17.66 36.73 -29.64
C ASN A 181 -19.08 37.23 -29.28
N SER A 182 -19.40 37.38 -27.98
CA SER A 182 -20.74 37.76 -27.50
C SER A 182 -21.88 36.87 -28.01
N THR A 183 -21.56 35.66 -28.48
CA THR A 183 -22.53 34.69 -28.96
C THR A 183 -23.11 33.93 -27.77
N SER A 184 -24.43 33.71 -27.79
CA SER A 184 -25.08 32.85 -26.82
C SER A 184 -24.84 31.37 -27.14
N TYR A 185 -24.69 30.55 -26.12
CA TYR A 185 -24.64 29.11 -26.25
C TYR A 185 -25.74 28.48 -25.38
N SER A 186 -26.39 27.45 -25.91
CA SER A 186 -27.39 26.68 -25.17
C SER A 186 -26.73 25.78 -24.13
N GLN A 187 -27.53 25.28 -23.18
CA GLN A 187 -27.08 24.30 -22.20
C GLN A 187 -26.46 23.09 -22.91
N ILE A 188 -25.32 22.62 -22.41
CA ILE A 188 -24.64 21.42 -22.89
C ILE A 188 -24.79 20.34 -21.83
N GLU A 189 -25.15 19.14 -22.26
CA GLU A 189 -25.38 17.99 -21.41
C GLU A 189 -24.83 16.73 -22.06
N GLU A 190 -23.74 16.19 -21.53
CA GLU A 190 -23.04 15.05 -22.13
C GLU A 190 -22.86 13.91 -21.14
N ASN A 191 -23.16 12.70 -21.60
CA ASN A 191 -22.91 11.48 -20.83
C ASN A 191 -21.45 11.04 -21.02
N SER A 192 -20.86 10.48 -19.97
CA SER A 192 -19.52 9.93 -20.05
C SER A 192 -19.43 8.68 -20.91
N THR A 193 -18.32 8.55 -21.64
CA THR A 193 -17.84 7.32 -22.27
C THR A 193 -16.64 6.75 -21.48
N GLY A 194 -16.29 5.48 -21.69
CA GLY A 194 -15.24 4.77 -20.92
C GLY A 194 -15.74 4.30 -19.55
N VAL A 195 -16.21 5.22 -18.70
CA VAL A 195 -16.96 4.93 -17.47
C VAL A 195 -18.38 5.44 -17.64
N LEU A 196 -19.39 4.57 -17.53
CA LEU A 196 -20.80 4.97 -17.69
C LEU A 196 -21.40 5.47 -16.38
N GLY A 197 -22.50 6.25 -16.47
CA GLY A 197 -23.31 6.67 -15.32
C GLY A 197 -23.04 8.08 -14.81
N LEU A 198 -22.12 8.81 -15.45
CA LEU A 198 -21.88 10.23 -15.18
C LEU A 198 -22.44 11.11 -16.30
N LYS A 199 -22.84 12.32 -15.92
CA LYS A 199 -23.31 13.37 -16.83
C LYS A 199 -22.62 14.69 -16.50
N ALA A 200 -22.01 15.32 -17.50
CA ALA A 200 -21.43 16.66 -17.39
C ALA A 200 -22.40 17.69 -17.96
N THR A 201 -22.73 18.71 -17.17
CA THR A 201 -23.67 19.77 -17.54
C THR A 201 -23.00 21.14 -17.45
N LEU A 202 -23.08 21.91 -18.54
CA LEU A 202 -22.75 23.34 -18.59
C LEU A 202 -24.03 24.11 -18.85
N SER A 203 -24.41 25.01 -17.93
CA SER A 203 -25.58 25.89 -18.08
C SER A 203 -25.44 26.80 -19.31
N ASP A 204 -26.57 27.22 -19.89
CA ASP A 204 -26.59 28.18 -21.00
C ASP A 204 -25.96 29.53 -20.59
N GLY A 205 -25.51 30.30 -21.58
CA GLY A 205 -24.83 31.56 -21.30
C GLY A 205 -24.46 32.36 -22.54
N ILE A 206 -23.70 33.44 -22.33
CA ILE A 206 -23.18 34.32 -23.38
C ILE A 206 -21.67 34.42 -23.20
N LEU A 207 -20.91 34.24 -24.28
CA LEU A 207 -19.45 34.36 -24.25
C LEU A 207 -19.03 35.83 -24.10
N GLY A 208 -18.32 36.16 -23.03
CA GLY A 208 -17.66 37.46 -22.84
C GLY A 208 -16.41 37.60 -23.72
N SER A 209 -15.61 38.65 -23.52
CA SER A 209 -14.31 38.78 -24.23
C SER A 209 -13.28 37.73 -23.78
N SER A 210 -13.35 37.31 -22.52
CA SER A 210 -12.67 36.16 -21.92
C SER A 210 -13.50 35.67 -20.73
N GLY A 211 -13.30 34.43 -20.28
CA GLY A 211 -14.05 33.91 -19.15
C GLY A 211 -13.74 32.47 -18.80
N THR A 212 -14.60 31.88 -17.97
CA THR A 212 -14.52 30.47 -17.57
C THR A 212 -15.82 29.74 -17.86
N LEU A 213 -15.71 28.47 -18.24
CA LEU A 213 -16.83 27.56 -18.41
C LEU A 213 -16.69 26.43 -17.38
N THR A 214 -17.73 26.22 -16.59
CA THR A 214 -17.72 25.24 -15.49
C THR A 214 -18.74 24.14 -15.76
N PHE A 215 -18.24 22.94 -16.03
CA PHE A 215 -19.06 21.74 -16.13
C PHE A 215 -19.27 21.15 -14.74
N HIS A 216 -20.53 20.96 -14.35
CA HIS A 216 -20.90 20.22 -13.15
C HIS A 216 -21.08 18.74 -13.52
N ILE A 217 -20.46 17.84 -12.77
CA ILE A 217 -20.54 16.41 -13.03
C ILE A 217 -21.46 15.77 -12.00
N THR A 218 -22.48 15.07 -12.47
CA THR A 218 -23.48 14.39 -11.66
C THR A 218 -23.60 12.91 -12.05
N GLY A 219 -24.35 12.15 -11.27
CA GLY A 219 -24.60 10.73 -11.50
C GLY A 219 -23.72 9.81 -10.65
N THR A 220 -23.79 8.51 -10.92
CA THR A 220 -23.06 7.46 -10.17
C THR A 220 -22.26 6.64 -11.17
N PRO A 221 -20.91 6.66 -11.11
CA PRO A 221 -20.10 5.93 -12.07
C PRO A 221 -20.18 4.42 -11.82
N SER A 222 -20.39 3.65 -12.88
CA SER A 222 -20.56 2.19 -12.85
C SER A 222 -19.25 1.40 -12.66
N SER A 223 -18.11 1.99 -13.03
CA SER A 223 -16.79 1.37 -12.98
C SER A 223 -15.71 2.39 -12.61
N ALA A 224 -14.57 1.90 -12.10
CA ALA A 224 -13.36 2.69 -11.98
C ALA A 224 -12.70 2.85 -13.36
N GLY A 225 -11.93 3.93 -13.56
CA GLY A 225 -11.22 4.18 -14.81
C GLY A 225 -11.37 5.62 -15.31
N THR A 226 -11.26 5.82 -16.62
CA THR A 226 -11.32 7.15 -17.24
C THR A 226 -12.70 7.42 -17.83
N ALA A 227 -13.43 8.38 -17.25
CA ALA A 227 -14.66 8.94 -17.80
C ALA A 227 -14.32 10.06 -18.78
N THR A 228 -14.75 9.94 -20.04
CA THR A 228 -14.50 10.95 -21.09
C THR A 228 -15.79 11.59 -21.55
N PHE A 229 -15.82 12.91 -21.60
CA PHE A 229 -16.95 13.73 -22.04
C PHE A 229 -16.55 14.49 -23.30
N THR A 230 -17.37 14.41 -24.34
CA THR A 230 -17.15 15.08 -25.63
C THR A 230 -18.28 16.05 -25.90
N PHE A 231 -17.98 17.31 -26.19
CA PHE A 231 -18.97 18.35 -26.47
C PHE A 231 -18.49 19.27 -27.58
N THR A 232 -19.38 20.12 -28.08
CA THR A 232 -19.02 21.19 -29.05
C THR A 232 -19.50 22.53 -28.52
N ILE A 233 -18.63 23.54 -28.53
CA ILE A 233 -19.01 24.92 -28.18
C ILE A 233 -18.46 25.90 -29.21
N ASN A 234 -19.33 26.79 -29.71
CA ASN A 234 -18.99 27.79 -30.73
C ASN A 234 -18.24 27.20 -31.94
N GLY A 235 -18.65 26.01 -32.40
CA GLY A 235 -18.04 25.30 -33.52
C GLY A 235 -16.75 24.51 -33.20
N VAL A 236 -16.23 24.60 -31.98
CA VAL A 236 -15.04 23.86 -31.54
C VAL A 236 -15.48 22.56 -30.84
N GLN A 237 -15.12 21.41 -31.42
CA GLN A 237 -15.30 20.11 -30.77
C GLN A 237 -14.20 19.90 -29.73
N CYS A 238 -14.59 19.49 -28.54
CA CYS A 238 -13.72 19.32 -27.39
C CYS A 238 -13.99 18.04 -26.63
N SER A 239 -12.96 17.54 -25.96
CA SER A 239 -13.08 16.41 -25.05
C SER A 239 -12.28 16.65 -23.77
N PHE A 240 -12.83 16.25 -22.63
CA PHE A 240 -12.08 16.17 -21.38
C PHE A 240 -12.34 14.86 -20.65
N SER A 241 -11.37 14.49 -19.83
CA SER A 241 -11.42 13.28 -19.03
C SER A 241 -11.34 13.55 -17.53
N ARG A 242 -12.00 12.67 -16.78
CA ARG A 242 -11.99 12.57 -15.33
C ARG A 242 -11.65 11.14 -14.90
N THR A 243 -10.78 11.01 -13.92
CA THR A 243 -10.48 9.71 -13.29
C THR A 243 -11.56 9.38 -12.27
N VAL A 244 -12.06 8.15 -12.31
CA VAL A 244 -12.94 7.54 -11.32
C VAL A 244 -12.14 6.50 -10.55
N GLU A 245 -12.00 6.73 -9.25
CA GLU A 245 -11.28 5.86 -8.34
C GLU A 245 -12.09 4.59 -8.01
N PRO A 246 -11.45 3.42 -7.81
CA PRO A 246 -12.14 2.20 -7.42
C PRO A 246 -12.77 2.30 -6.03
N SER A 247 -13.88 1.58 -5.84
CA SER A 247 -14.68 1.63 -4.59
C SER A 247 -14.11 0.79 -3.45
N GLY A 248 -13.04 0.04 -3.68
CA GLY A 248 -12.43 -0.88 -2.72
C GLY A 248 -10.91 -0.80 -2.72
N PRO A 249 -10.24 -1.56 -1.84
CA PRO A 249 -8.79 -1.58 -1.75
C PRO A 249 -8.17 -2.12 -3.05
N THR A 250 -7.22 -1.37 -3.61
CA THR A 250 -6.43 -1.78 -4.77
C THR A 250 -4.94 -1.59 -4.50
N VAL A 251 -4.14 -2.50 -5.06
CA VAL A 251 -2.68 -2.43 -5.07
C VAL A 251 -2.21 -2.72 -6.49
N THR A 252 -1.05 -2.19 -6.89
CA THR A 252 -0.46 -2.48 -8.19
C THR A 252 0.30 -3.81 -8.20
N GLU A 253 0.79 -4.22 -7.04
CA GLU A 253 1.56 -5.45 -6.87
C GLU A 253 1.44 -5.96 -5.42
N LEU A 254 1.45 -7.29 -5.26
CA LEU A 254 1.60 -7.97 -3.98
C LEU A 254 2.82 -8.88 -4.05
N LEU A 255 3.83 -8.63 -3.23
CA LEU A 255 5.05 -9.42 -3.17
C LEU A 255 4.79 -10.68 -2.35
N CYS A 256 4.88 -11.85 -2.99
CA CYS A 256 4.68 -13.15 -2.35
C CYS A 256 5.92 -13.65 -1.59
N ASP A 257 6.71 -12.74 -1.02
CA ASP A 257 7.83 -13.04 -0.13
C ASP A 257 7.47 -12.57 1.29
N PRO A 258 6.91 -13.46 2.12
CA PRO A 258 6.43 -13.09 3.44
C PRO A 258 7.58 -12.67 4.35
N GLN A 259 7.42 -11.51 4.97
CA GLN A 259 8.21 -11.13 6.13
C GLN A 259 7.69 -11.92 7.34
N ILE A 260 8.46 -12.94 7.72
CA ILE A 260 8.14 -13.86 8.81
C ILE A 260 8.75 -13.34 10.10
N ASP A 261 7.97 -13.35 11.18
CA ASP A 261 8.51 -13.23 12.52
C ASP A 261 9.13 -14.56 12.96
N ASP A 262 10.45 -14.65 12.88
CA ASP A 262 11.24 -15.84 13.22
C ASP A 262 11.29 -16.11 14.74
N SER A 263 10.74 -15.23 15.58
CA SER A 263 10.65 -15.47 17.02
C SER A 263 9.63 -16.56 17.40
N VAL A 264 8.76 -16.95 16.47
CA VAL A 264 7.75 -17.99 16.69
C VAL A 264 8.01 -19.20 15.78
N GLU A 265 8.40 -20.31 16.41
CA GLU A 265 8.53 -21.60 15.74
C GLU A 265 7.22 -22.41 15.81
N PHE A 266 6.79 -22.97 14.68
CA PHE A 266 5.69 -23.93 14.65
C PHE A 266 6.22 -25.33 14.93
N THR A 267 5.64 -26.01 15.92
CA THR A 267 5.97 -27.38 16.28
C THR A 267 4.71 -28.24 16.25
N GLN A 268 4.79 -29.42 15.63
CA GLN A 268 3.68 -30.38 15.58
C GLN A 268 3.04 -30.58 16.97
N GLY A 269 1.72 -30.55 17.03
CA GLY A 269 0.94 -30.79 18.25
C GLY A 269 0.96 -29.65 19.27
N ILE A 270 1.70 -28.56 19.02
CA ILE A 270 1.78 -27.40 19.91
C ILE A 270 0.99 -26.24 19.32
N GLN A 271 0.10 -25.65 20.13
CA GLN A 271 -0.64 -24.47 19.73
C GLN A 271 0.32 -23.27 19.57
N ALA A 272 0.23 -22.57 18.45
CA ALA A 272 1.05 -21.39 18.17
C ALA A 272 0.21 -20.28 17.52
N THR A 273 0.66 -19.04 17.75
CA THR A 273 0.14 -17.82 17.12
C THR A 273 1.33 -17.02 16.60
N ALA A 274 1.35 -16.70 15.32
CA ALA A 274 2.42 -15.94 14.69
C ALA A 274 1.86 -14.86 13.76
N ILE A 275 2.61 -13.76 13.61
CA ILE A 275 2.33 -12.73 12.63
C ILE A 275 3.17 -12.96 11.38
N THR A 276 2.56 -12.80 10.21
CA THR A 276 3.24 -12.84 8.90
C THR A 276 2.79 -11.65 8.08
N LYS A 277 3.72 -10.93 7.46
CA LYS A 277 3.40 -9.74 6.67
C LYS A 277 3.73 -9.98 5.20
N LEU A 278 2.84 -9.54 4.30
CA LEU A 278 3.12 -9.45 2.87
C LEU A 278 3.29 -7.98 2.50
N ILE A 279 4.27 -7.68 1.65
CA ILE A 279 4.51 -6.33 1.14
C ILE A 279 3.65 -6.12 -0.11
N TYR A 280 3.07 -4.94 -0.27
CA TYR A 280 2.37 -4.52 -1.48
C TYR A 280 2.90 -3.17 -1.96
N HIS A 281 2.72 -2.86 -3.24
CA HIS A 281 3.04 -1.55 -3.85
C HIS A 281 1.78 -0.86 -4.42
N GLY A 282 1.82 0.46 -4.55
CA GLY A 282 0.78 1.24 -5.24
C GLY A 282 -0.60 1.19 -4.58
N GLY A 283 -0.66 1.27 -3.24
CA GLY A 283 -1.93 1.28 -2.52
C GLY A 283 -2.76 2.55 -2.77
N ASN A 284 -4.08 2.42 -2.70
CA ASN A 284 -5.03 3.51 -3.01
C ASN A 284 -5.62 4.22 -1.78
N GLY A 285 -5.06 4.03 -0.58
CA GLY A 285 -5.55 4.73 0.62
C GLY A 285 -6.81 4.14 1.26
N GLN A 286 -7.42 3.11 0.67
CA GLN A 286 -8.70 2.58 1.12
C GLN A 286 -8.55 1.60 2.30
N TYR A 287 -9.59 1.55 3.13
CA TYR A 287 -9.73 0.55 4.19
C TYR A 287 -10.03 -0.83 3.60
N TYR A 288 -9.46 -1.87 4.20
CA TYR A 288 -9.81 -3.27 3.94
C TYR A 288 -10.20 -3.97 5.25
N PRO A 289 -11.31 -4.73 5.25
CA PRO A 289 -11.78 -5.42 6.44
C PRO A 289 -10.92 -6.66 6.75
N GLN A 290 -11.19 -7.28 7.91
CA GLN A 290 -10.61 -8.58 8.25
C GLN A 290 -11.04 -9.62 7.20
N GLY A 291 -10.10 -10.46 6.77
CA GLY A 291 -10.36 -11.52 5.80
C GLY A 291 -11.00 -12.76 6.42
N GLN A 292 -11.44 -13.66 5.53
CA GLN A 292 -11.87 -15.00 5.92
C GLN A 292 -10.67 -15.85 6.37
N GLU A 293 -10.96 -16.91 7.13
CA GLU A 293 -9.93 -17.88 7.51
C GLU A 293 -9.49 -18.69 6.30
N VAL A 294 -8.18 -18.81 6.12
CA VAL A 294 -7.54 -19.66 5.11
C VAL A 294 -6.88 -20.82 5.83
N LEU A 295 -7.33 -22.03 5.53
CA LEU A 295 -6.75 -23.25 6.11
C LEU A 295 -5.44 -23.60 5.42
N SER A 296 -4.49 -24.10 6.21
CA SER A 296 -3.23 -24.65 5.71
C SER A 296 -3.42 -25.95 4.92
N THR A 297 -2.57 -26.14 3.91
CA THR A 297 -2.37 -27.39 3.16
C THR A 297 -0.94 -27.89 3.35
N GLY A 298 -0.67 -29.18 3.06
CA GLY A 298 0.61 -29.83 3.37
C GLY A 298 0.67 -30.27 4.84
N VAL A 299 0.60 -29.32 5.78
CA VAL A 299 0.36 -29.55 7.21
C VAL A 299 -0.98 -28.94 7.58
N THR A 300 -1.89 -29.72 8.16
CA THR A 300 -3.22 -29.27 8.62
C THR A 300 -3.18 -28.76 10.06
N GLY A 301 -4.26 -28.10 10.50
CA GLY A 301 -4.43 -27.65 11.89
C GLY A 301 -4.04 -26.18 12.14
N LEU A 302 -3.41 -25.51 11.16
CA LEU A 302 -3.16 -24.07 11.16
C LEU A 302 -4.14 -23.32 10.26
N ARG A 303 -4.48 -22.08 10.63
CA ARG A 303 -5.29 -21.15 9.85
C ARG A 303 -4.63 -19.77 9.79
N ALA A 304 -4.67 -19.13 8.63
CA ALA A 304 -4.23 -17.75 8.44
C ALA A 304 -5.45 -16.83 8.31
N LYS A 305 -5.41 -15.66 8.96
CA LYS A 305 -6.48 -14.66 8.86
C LYS A 305 -5.87 -13.29 8.60
N LEU A 306 -6.27 -12.65 7.50
CA LEU A 306 -5.91 -11.27 7.19
C LEU A 306 -6.51 -10.33 8.23
N GLN A 307 -5.68 -9.52 8.88
CA GLN A 307 -6.13 -8.47 9.80
C GLN A 307 -6.58 -7.24 9.02
N SER A 308 -7.57 -6.50 9.53
CA SER A 308 -8.03 -5.27 8.89
C SER A 308 -6.97 -4.17 8.90
N GLY A 309 -7.06 -3.24 7.96
CA GLY A 309 -6.13 -2.11 7.87
C GLY A 309 -6.53 -1.11 6.80
N THR A 310 -5.66 -0.13 6.58
CA THR A 310 -5.83 0.89 5.54
C THR A 310 -4.59 0.91 4.68
N LEU A 311 -4.77 0.92 3.36
CA LEU A 311 -3.65 0.97 2.43
C LEU A 311 -2.94 2.32 2.51
N THR A 312 -1.62 2.31 2.37
CA THR A 312 -0.83 3.54 2.23
C THR A 312 -0.90 4.01 0.78
N THR A 313 -1.09 5.32 0.57
CA THR A 313 -1.08 5.92 -0.76
C THR A 313 0.36 6.07 -1.28
N GLY A 314 0.57 5.77 -2.57
CA GLY A 314 1.83 6.02 -3.26
C GLY A 314 2.61 4.77 -3.67
N ALA A 315 3.66 4.98 -4.48
CA ALA A 315 4.42 3.91 -5.14
C ALA A 315 5.22 3.02 -4.18
N THR A 316 5.71 3.57 -3.07
CA THR A 316 6.53 2.84 -2.08
C THR A 316 5.77 1.76 -1.32
N GLY A 317 4.43 1.76 -1.35
CA GLY A 317 3.64 0.65 -0.83
C GLY A 317 3.60 0.55 0.71
N GLY A 318 3.22 -0.63 1.20
CA GLY A 318 3.10 -0.93 2.63
C GLY A 318 3.02 -2.44 2.90
N THR A 319 2.58 -2.84 4.10
CA THR A 319 2.41 -4.25 4.44
C THR A 319 0.97 -4.57 4.81
N ILE A 320 0.46 -5.73 4.37
CA ILE A 320 -0.72 -6.37 4.94
C ILE A 320 -0.30 -7.45 5.92
N THR A 321 -1.11 -7.68 6.95
CA THR A 321 -0.75 -8.55 8.08
C THR A 321 -1.70 -9.74 8.17
N PHE A 322 -1.13 -10.95 8.18
CA PHE A 322 -1.83 -12.19 8.50
C PHE A 322 -1.45 -12.65 9.90
N GLU A 323 -2.46 -13.05 10.68
CA GLU A 323 -2.27 -13.79 11.91
C GLU A 323 -2.47 -15.28 11.60
N ILE A 324 -1.47 -16.10 11.91
CA ILE A 324 -1.51 -17.55 11.73
C ILE A 324 -1.67 -18.18 13.10
N THR A 325 -2.75 -18.95 13.31
CA THR A 325 -3.05 -19.61 14.58
C THR A 325 -3.38 -21.08 14.39
N GLY A 326 -3.21 -21.87 15.45
CA GLY A 326 -3.71 -23.25 15.52
C GLY A 326 -2.67 -24.22 16.08
N THR A 327 -2.98 -25.51 15.94
CA THR A 327 -2.14 -26.62 16.42
C THR A 327 -1.88 -27.52 15.20
N PRO A 328 -0.65 -27.58 14.66
CA PRO A 328 -0.38 -28.33 13.46
C PRO A 328 -0.39 -29.85 13.73
N ASP A 329 -1.04 -30.64 12.89
CA ASP A 329 -1.22 -32.07 13.13
C ASP A 329 0.02 -32.91 12.76
N SER A 330 0.89 -32.37 11.91
CA SER A 330 2.10 -33.02 11.40
C SER A 330 3.27 -32.04 11.24
N ALA A 331 4.48 -32.58 11.07
CA ALA A 331 5.65 -31.81 10.65
C ALA A 331 5.70 -31.65 9.12
N GLY A 332 6.33 -30.58 8.63
CA GLY A 332 6.47 -30.31 7.19
C GLY A 332 6.17 -28.85 6.84
N GLU A 333 5.95 -28.57 5.56
CA GLU A 333 5.56 -27.23 5.11
C GLU A 333 4.04 -27.03 5.17
N ALA A 334 3.61 -26.01 5.92
CA ALA A 334 2.24 -25.52 5.92
C ALA A 334 2.10 -24.41 4.87
N LEU A 335 1.21 -24.60 3.90
CA LEU A 335 0.99 -23.69 2.78
C LEU A 335 -0.39 -23.02 2.87
N PHE A 336 -0.44 -21.69 2.77
CA PHE A 336 -1.68 -20.90 2.78
C PHE A 336 -1.84 -20.16 1.46
N GLN A 337 -2.90 -20.49 0.72
CA GLN A 337 -3.27 -19.77 -0.50
C GLN A 337 -4.10 -18.54 -0.14
N VAL A 338 -3.48 -17.37 -0.21
CA VAL A 338 -4.12 -16.09 0.16
C VAL A 338 -4.30 -15.22 -1.08
N SER A 339 -5.36 -14.40 -1.07
CA SER A 339 -5.59 -13.40 -2.11
C SER A 339 -5.91 -12.06 -1.50
N PHE A 340 -5.33 -10.99 -2.04
CA PHE A 340 -5.62 -9.62 -1.63
C PHE A 340 -5.69 -8.70 -2.85
N ALA A 341 -6.76 -7.90 -2.95
CA ALA A 341 -6.97 -6.93 -4.03
C ALA A 341 -6.70 -7.52 -5.44
N GLY A 342 -7.22 -8.72 -5.72
CA GLY A 342 -7.08 -9.42 -7.00
C GLY A 342 -5.77 -10.18 -7.23
N HIS A 343 -4.79 -10.05 -6.33
CA HIS A 343 -3.51 -10.75 -6.40
C HIS A 343 -3.53 -12.00 -5.52
N SER A 344 -2.95 -13.11 -5.98
CA SER A 344 -2.87 -14.37 -5.22
C SER A 344 -1.42 -14.68 -4.85
N CYS A 345 -1.20 -15.15 -3.62
CA CYS A 345 0.10 -15.53 -3.09
C CYS A 345 0.01 -16.82 -2.27
N THR A 346 1.12 -17.55 -2.16
CA THR A 346 1.26 -18.68 -1.24
C THR A 346 2.20 -18.31 -0.11
N ILE A 347 1.71 -18.29 1.13
CA ILE A 347 2.55 -18.18 2.33
C ILE A 347 2.99 -19.59 2.73
N SER A 348 4.29 -19.82 2.87
CA SER A 348 4.84 -21.08 3.40
C SER A 348 5.38 -20.89 4.81
N ARG A 349 5.07 -21.81 5.72
CA ARG A 349 5.62 -21.88 7.08
C ARG A 349 6.11 -23.29 7.36
N LEU A 350 7.37 -23.42 7.78
CA LEU A 350 7.94 -24.69 8.21
C LEU A 350 7.42 -25.05 9.61
N VAL A 351 6.87 -26.26 9.74
CA VAL A 351 6.48 -26.88 11.01
C VAL A 351 7.49 -27.96 11.36
N LYS A 352 8.15 -27.79 12.50
CA LYS A 352 9.10 -28.78 13.03
C LYS A 352 8.35 -29.98 13.62
N PRO A 353 8.93 -31.19 13.56
CA PRO A 353 8.38 -32.33 14.29
C PRO A 353 8.37 -32.06 15.79
N SER A 354 7.39 -32.64 16.48
CA SER A 354 7.39 -32.61 17.93
C SER A 354 8.61 -33.36 18.45
N ALA A 355 9.26 -32.79 19.46
CA ALA A 355 10.29 -33.51 20.18
C ALA A 355 9.65 -34.78 20.80
N PRO A 356 10.26 -35.96 20.69
CA PRO A 356 9.65 -37.18 21.22
C PRO A 356 9.68 -37.17 22.75
N VAL A 357 8.78 -37.96 23.37
CA VAL A 357 8.88 -38.34 24.78
C VAL A 357 9.68 -39.64 24.85
N ILE A 358 10.80 -39.63 25.56
CA ILE A 358 11.61 -40.83 25.77
C ILE A 358 10.97 -41.68 26.87
N ARG A 359 10.83 -42.98 26.62
CA ARG A 359 10.26 -43.92 27.61
C ARG A 359 11.38 -44.72 28.26
N GLN A 360 11.55 -44.54 29.57
CA GLN A 360 12.53 -45.26 30.37
C GLN A 360 11.85 -46.30 31.25
N ALA A 361 12.24 -47.57 31.09
CA ALA A 361 11.87 -48.62 32.02
C ALA A 361 12.89 -48.73 33.15
N ARG A 362 12.42 -48.89 34.39
CA ARG A 362 13.23 -49.15 35.58
C ARG A 362 13.08 -50.60 36.03
N LEU A 363 14.20 -51.21 36.40
CA LEU A 363 14.33 -52.63 36.69
C LEU A 363 15.23 -52.82 37.89
N GLY A 364 14.62 -53.12 39.01
CA GLY A 364 15.30 -53.26 40.29
C GLY A 364 15.11 -52.07 41.20
N TYR A 365 14.92 -52.39 42.46
CA TYR A 365 14.66 -51.44 43.51
C TYR A 365 15.90 -51.25 44.38
N VAL A 366 16.46 -50.04 44.42
CA VAL A 366 17.42 -49.66 45.48
C VAL A 366 16.72 -48.68 46.41
N GLY A 367 16.10 -49.19 47.48
CA GLY A 367 15.67 -48.51 48.73
C GLY A 367 14.88 -47.18 48.67
N SER A 368 13.69 -47.14 49.29
CA SER A 368 12.94 -45.91 49.61
C SER A 368 13.54 -45.16 50.78
N TYR A 369 13.66 -43.83 50.65
CA TYR A 369 13.42 -42.91 51.76
C TYR A 369 12.05 -42.25 51.57
N THR A 370 11.15 -42.50 52.52
CA THR A 370 9.84 -41.84 52.59
C THR A 370 10.01 -40.41 53.12
N THR A 371 10.23 -39.46 52.23
CA THR A 371 9.79 -38.07 52.41
C THR A 371 9.34 -37.51 51.06
N GLY A 372 8.12 -37.85 50.65
CA GLY A 372 7.36 -37.12 49.62
C GLY A 372 7.86 -37.11 48.17
N ASN A 373 9.14 -37.42 47.91
CA ASN A 373 9.71 -37.57 46.57
C ASN A 373 10.63 -38.79 46.61
N SER A 374 10.21 -39.88 45.97
CA SER A 374 10.98 -41.11 45.87
C SER A 374 12.35 -40.82 45.27
N ILE A 375 13.43 -41.01 46.04
CA ILE A 375 14.78 -41.06 45.49
C ILE A 375 14.87 -42.34 44.68
N HIS A 376 14.60 -42.26 43.38
CA HIS A 376 14.83 -43.36 42.47
C HIS A 376 16.33 -43.45 42.26
N SER A 377 16.92 -44.52 42.78
CA SER A 377 18.33 -44.92 42.73
C SER A 377 18.87 -45.24 41.33
N MET A 378 18.26 -44.66 40.29
CA MET A 378 18.65 -44.77 38.90
C MET A 378 18.32 -43.45 38.21
N PHE A 379 19.34 -42.72 37.70
CA PHE A 379 19.24 -41.56 36.80
C PHE A 379 17.82 -41.00 36.67
N GLY A 380 17.41 -40.23 37.68
CA GLY A 380 16.10 -39.62 37.72
C GLY A 380 16.01 -38.54 36.65
N MET A 381 15.60 -38.91 35.44
CA MET A 381 15.13 -37.99 34.41
C MET A 381 13.70 -37.49 34.71
N ASP A 382 13.39 -37.31 36.00
CA ASP A 382 12.01 -37.17 36.48
C ASP A 382 11.58 -35.71 36.60
N ASN A 383 12.51 -34.75 36.58
CA ASN A 383 12.16 -33.33 36.63
C ASN A 383 11.73 -32.83 35.25
N PRO A 384 10.45 -32.50 35.02
CA PRO A 384 9.96 -32.06 33.73
C PRO A 384 10.58 -30.72 33.29
N ALA A 385 11.07 -29.90 34.23
CA ALA A 385 11.66 -28.60 33.95
C ALA A 385 12.98 -28.66 33.14
N TYR A 386 13.59 -29.84 33.01
CA TYR A 386 14.82 -30.02 32.21
C TYR A 386 14.58 -30.32 30.74
N PHE A 387 13.34 -30.62 30.36
CA PHE A 387 12.97 -31.00 29.01
C PHE A 387 12.02 -29.98 28.38
N GLY A 388 11.74 -30.14 27.09
CA GLY A 388 10.91 -29.21 26.33
C GLY A 388 11.63 -27.92 25.95
N SER A 389 10.89 -26.98 25.36
CA SER A 389 11.45 -25.78 24.72
C SER A 389 12.20 -24.84 25.67
N SER A 390 11.83 -24.83 26.95
CA SER A 390 12.48 -24.03 28.01
C SER A 390 13.46 -24.82 28.87
N GLY A 391 13.59 -26.13 28.63
CA GLY A 391 14.45 -27.02 29.41
C GLY A 391 15.92 -26.96 28.97
N ILE A 392 16.82 -27.39 29.86
CA ILE A 392 18.27 -27.47 29.57
C ILE A 392 18.55 -28.44 28.42
N TYR A 393 17.73 -29.48 28.25
CA TYR A 393 17.79 -30.43 27.15
C TYR A 393 16.50 -30.38 26.32
N ASN A 394 16.52 -29.59 25.24
CA ASN A 394 15.35 -29.25 24.44
C ASN A 394 15.05 -30.21 23.26
N LYS A 395 15.77 -31.34 23.16
CA LYS A 395 15.59 -32.32 22.07
C LYS A 395 14.46 -33.33 22.33
N VAL A 396 13.93 -33.39 23.55
CA VAL A 396 12.80 -34.25 23.96
C VAL A 396 11.79 -33.41 24.74
N LEU A 397 10.50 -33.75 24.68
CA LEU A 397 9.47 -33.09 25.50
C LEU A 397 9.54 -33.51 26.98
N GLY A 398 10.11 -34.68 27.24
CA GLY A 398 10.23 -35.23 28.58
C GLY A 398 10.72 -36.67 28.55
N VAL A 399 10.97 -37.21 29.74
CA VAL A 399 11.21 -38.63 29.95
C VAL A 399 10.09 -39.17 30.82
N SER A 400 9.38 -40.18 30.31
CA SER A 400 8.39 -40.91 31.09
C SER A 400 9.05 -42.14 31.69
N THR A 401 8.98 -42.26 33.01
CA THR A 401 9.56 -43.38 33.75
C THR A 401 8.47 -44.37 34.15
N VAL A 402 8.71 -45.65 33.88
CA VAL A 402 7.77 -46.74 34.15
C VAL A 402 8.51 -47.85 34.89
N ASP A 403 7.95 -48.30 36.03
CA ASP A 403 8.39 -49.55 36.64
C ASP A 403 7.92 -50.71 35.76
N ALA A 404 8.87 -51.44 35.18
CA ALA A 404 8.61 -52.42 34.13
C ALA A 404 9.17 -53.80 34.48
N GLN A 405 9.32 -54.12 35.77
CA GLN A 405 9.87 -55.39 36.25
C GLN A 405 9.17 -56.61 35.61
N SER A 406 7.84 -56.59 35.54
CA SER A 406 7.04 -57.64 34.89
C SER A 406 7.17 -57.66 33.36
N ALA A 407 7.37 -56.51 32.71
CA ALA A 407 7.52 -56.42 31.27
C ALA A 407 8.86 -57.02 30.82
N LEU A 408 9.95 -56.76 31.55
CA LEU A 408 11.25 -57.31 31.21
C LEU A 408 11.33 -58.82 31.40
N LEU A 409 10.57 -59.38 32.33
CA LEU A 409 10.49 -60.84 32.51
C LEU A 409 9.71 -61.50 31.36
N ASN A 410 8.60 -60.89 30.94
CA ASN A 410 7.62 -61.55 30.06
C ASN A 410 7.66 -61.13 28.58
N GLN A 411 8.36 -60.04 28.23
CA GLN A 411 8.44 -59.53 26.86
C GLN A 411 9.78 -59.87 26.19
N THR A 412 9.78 -59.96 24.86
CA THR A 412 10.99 -60.04 24.02
C THR A 412 11.70 -58.69 23.93
N ALA A 413 12.97 -58.67 23.48
CA ALA A 413 13.72 -57.43 23.26
C ALA A 413 13.02 -56.48 22.25
N GLN A 414 12.40 -57.04 21.22
CA GLN A 414 11.62 -56.30 20.21
C GLN A 414 10.39 -55.63 20.82
N GLN A 415 9.63 -56.39 21.62
CA GLN A 415 8.46 -55.85 22.34
C GLN A 415 8.85 -54.76 23.32
N LEU A 416 9.99 -54.92 24.01
CA LEU A 416 10.53 -53.88 24.87
C LEU A 416 10.93 -52.63 24.08
N LYS A 417 11.56 -52.76 22.91
CA LYS A 417 11.98 -51.61 22.08
C LYS A 417 10.81 -50.80 21.49
N VAL A 418 9.67 -51.44 21.26
CA VAL A 418 8.43 -50.75 20.87
C VAL A 418 7.91 -49.86 22.00
N ASN A 419 8.10 -50.28 23.25
CA ASN A 419 7.53 -49.63 24.43
C ASN A 419 8.52 -48.71 25.16
N PHE A 420 9.82 -48.94 25.01
CA PHE A 420 10.88 -48.27 25.76
C PHE A 420 12.07 -47.92 24.86
N ASP A 421 12.74 -46.84 25.21
CA ASP A 421 13.94 -46.35 24.56
C ASP A 421 15.17 -46.56 25.44
N ILE A 422 14.99 -46.51 26.76
CA ILE A 422 16.03 -46.72 27.76
C ILE A 422 15.58 -47.80 28.76
N LEU A 423 16.46 -48.75 29.07
CA LEU A 423 16.31 -49.69 30.18
C LEU A 423 17.33 -49.35 31.26
N SER A 424 16.87 -49.16 32.48
CA SER A 424 17.71 -48.94 33.66
C SER A 424 17.63 -50.15 34.58
N VAL A 425 18.75 -50.85 34.76
CA VAL A 425 18.85 -52.09 35.54
C VAL A 425 19.75 -51.96 36.78
N ALA A 426 19.24 -52.29 37.97
CA ALA A 426 19.97 -52.24 39.25
C ALA A 426 19.82 -53.50 40.13
N ASP A 427 18.92 -54.42 39.77
CA ASP A 427 18.57 -55.58 40.62
C ASP A 427 19.52 -56.78 40.48
N THR A 428 19.50 -57.66 41.47
CA THR A 428 20.11 -59.00 41.42
C THR A 428 19.36 -59.95 40.48
N GLU A 429 18.07 -59.69 40.19
CA GLU A 429 17.28 -60.41 39.17
C GLU A 429 17.91 -60.34 37.77
N THR A 430 18.75 -59.33 37.51
CA THR A 430 19.46 -59.14 36.24
C THR A 430 20.57 -60.16 36.00
N ASN A 431 20.87 -61.00 37.00
CA ASN A 431 21.91 -62.04 36.91
C ASN A 431 21.44 -63.34 36.22
N ASN A 432 20.32 -63.29 35.52
CA ASN A 432 19.77 -64.38 34.70
C ASN A 432 20.29 -64.28 33.26
N SER A 433 20.87 -65.37 32.74
CA SER A 433 21.43 -65.43 31.38
C SER A 433 20.45 -65.00 30.27
N LEU A 434 19.15 -65.29 30.41
CA LEU A 434 18.12 -64.87 29.47
C LEU A 434 17.87 -63.35 29.51
N ILE A 435 17.89 -62.76 30.70
CA ILE A 435 17.71 -61.31 30.88
C ILE A 435 18.93 -60.58 30.34
N ILE A 436 20.14 -61.07 30.64
CA ILE A 436 21.40 -60.53 30.12
C ILE A 436 21.38 -60.51 28.59
N GLN A 437 20.99 -61.62 27.95
CA GLN A 437 20.88 -61.68 26.50
C GLN A 437 19.85 -60.69 25.96
N LYS A 438 18.69 -60.57 26.63
CA LYS A 438 17.64 -59.62 26.26
C LYS A 438 18.10 -58.16 26.33
N LEU A 439 18.90 -57.78 27.33
CA LEU A 439 19.49 -56.43 27.42
C LEU A 439 20.43 -56.16 26.24
N LYS A 440 21.25 -57.15 25.86
CA LYS A 440 22.14 -57.04 24.69
C LYS A 440 21.36 -56.94 23.38
N ASP A 441 20.30 -57.71 23.23
CA ASP A 441 19.41 -57.67 22.06
C ASP A 441 18.63 -56.35 21.99
N PHE A 442 18.17 -55.81 23.13
CA PHE A 442 17.54 -54.50 23.18
C PHE A 442 18.50 -53.39 22.73
N ALA A 443 19.76 -53.45 23.18
CA ALA A 443 20.80 -52.52 22.76
C ALA A 443 21.10 -52.64 21.25
N SER A 444 21.14 -53.85 20.69
CA SER A 444 21.38 -54.06 19.25
C SER A 444 20.24 -53.53 18.38
N LEU A 445 19.01 -53.51 18.90
CA LEU A 445 17.83 -52.88 18.27
C LEU A 445 17.79 -51.35 18.40
N GLY A 446 18.83 -50.73 18.98
CA GLY A 446 18.91 -49.29 19.17
C GLY A 446 18.35 -48.79 20.51
N GLY A 447 18.09 -49.66 21.46
CA GLY A 447 17.81 -49.24 22.84
C GLY A 447 19.07 -48.84 23.60
N VAL A 448 18.94 -48.06 24.68
CA VAL A 448 20.05 -47.74 25.60
C VAL A 448 19.88 -48.47 26.92
N VAL A 449 20.96 -49.06 27.45
CA VAL A 449 20.95 -49.80 28.71
C VAL A 449 21.85 -49.11 29.73
N LEU A 450 21.27 -48.70 30.85
CA LEU A 450 21.96 -48.14 32.00
C LEU A 450 22.03 -49.21 33.09
N VAL A 451 23.24 -49.61 33.50
CA VAL A 451 23.46 -50.69 34.46
C VAL A 451 24.07 -50.14 35.73
N ASN A 452 23.40 -50.30 36.87
CA ASN A 452 23.91 -49.93 38.17
C ASN A 452 24.30 -51.18 38.97
N PHE A 453 25.57 -51.26 39.39
CA PHE A 453 26.11 -52.37 40.16
C PHE A 453 26.04 -52.06 41.65
N THR A 454 25.04 -52.63 42.32
CA THR A 454 24.71 -52.39 43.73
C THR A 454 24.87 -53.66 44.59
N SER A 455 25.15 -54.81 43.97
CA SER A 455 25.30 -56.09 44.67
C SER A 455 26.34 -56.98 44.00
N SER A 456 27.10 -57.73 44.80
CA SER A 456 28.03 -58.76 44.32
C SER A 456 27.32 -59.89 43.57
N GLN A 457 26.00 -60.02 43.74
CA GLN A 457 25.19 -60.98 42.99
C GLN A 457 25.09 -60.65 41.50
N GLN A 458 25.43 -59.44 41.05
CA GLN A 458 25.39 -59.04 39.63
C GLN A 458 26.64 -59.49 38.84
N ASN A 459 27.43 -60.43 39.38
CA ASN A 459 28.69 -60.87 38.79
C ASN A 459 28.56 -61.50 37.40
N SER A 460 27.47 -62.21 37.10
CA SER A 460 27.24 -62.77 35.76
C SER A 460 26.92 -61.68 34.75
N LEU A 461 26.16 -60.65 35.12
CA LEU A 461 25.98 -59.47 34.27
C LEU A 461 27.32 -58.76 34.06
N PHE A 462 28.08 -58.51 35.13
CA PHE A 462 29.38 -57.85 35.07
C PHE A 462 30.35 -58.56 34.11
N THR A 463 30.50 -59.88 34.24
CA THR A 463 31.37 -60.69 33.37
C THR A 463 30.82 -60.81 31.95
N SER A 464 29.50 -60.87 31.76
CA SER A 464 28.89 -60.92 30.42
C SER A 464 29.15 -59.67 29.57
N LEU A 465 29.47 -58.54 30.22
CA LEU A 465 29.84 -57.28 29.56
C LEU A 465 31.34 -57.23 29.21
N GLY A 466 32.06 -58.34 29.38
CA GLY A 466 33.48 -58.48 29.04
C GLY A 466 34.44 -58.16 30.17
N ASN A 467 33.93 -57.81 31.36
CA ASN A 467 34.78 -57.50 32.51
C ASN A 467 35.32 -58.78 33.16
N THR A 468 36.47 -58.67 33.82
CA THR A 468 37.16 -59.81 34.44
C THR A 468 37.23 -59.73 35.96
N GLY A 469 37.30 -60.90 36.61
CA GLY A 469 37.38 -61.01 38.06
C GLY A 469 36.02 -60.83 38.76
N PRO A 470 35.97 -61.05 40.08
CA PRO A 470 34.73 -60.94 40.85
C PRO A 470 34.31 -59.47 41.05
N LEU A 471 33.00 -59.21 40.96
CA LEU A 471 32.40 -57.96 41.37
C LEU A 471 32.42 -57.85 42.90
N GLN A 472 33.22 -56.92 43.42
CA GLN A 472 33.32 -56.65 44.85
C GLN A 472 32.50 -55.42 45.24
N MET A 473 31.98 -55.42 46.47
CA MET A 473 31.16 -54.33 47.00
C MET A 473 31.87 -53.63 48.15
N ILE A 474 31.75 -52.31 48.18
CA ILE A 474 32.10 -51.47 49.31
C ILE A 474 30.83 -51.30 50.15
N PRO A 475 30.80 -51.78 51.41
CA PRO A 475 29.64 -51.66 52.28
C PRO A 475 29.24 -50.20 52.56
N ASN A 476 27.98 -49.99 52.94
CA ASN A 476 27.43 -48.67 53.27
C ASN A 476 28.28 -47.99 54.36
N SER A 477 28.99 -46.91 54.02
CA SER A 477 29.51 -45.99 55.03
C SER A 477 28.44 -44.92 55.31
N ALA A 478 28.01 -44.83 56.57
CA ALA A 478 27.01 -43.86 57.03
C ALA A 478 27.43 -42.39 56.86
N ASN A 479 28.72 -42.13 56.61
CA ASN A 479 29.24 -40.83 56.24
C ASN A 479 29.63 -40.85 54.77
N GLY A 480 28.96 -40.02 53.97
CA GLY A 480 29.43 -39.66 52.65
C GLY A 480 30.87 -39.18 52.76
N GLY A 481 31.77 -39.80 52.01
CA GLY A 481 33.12 -39.30 51.92
C GLY A 481 33.07 -37.90 51.32
N THR A 482 33.32 -36.88 52.14
CA THR A 482 33.66 -35.51 51.73
C THR A 482 35.07 -35.47 51.14
N GLY A 483 35.37 -36.43 50.25
CA GLY A 483 36.67 -36.61 49.65
C GLY A 483 36.62 -36.16 48.20
N ASN A 484 37.19 -34.99 47.94
CA ASN A 484 37.52 -34.46 46.61
C ASN A 484 37.95 -35.59 45.66
N SER A 485 37.00 -36.11 44.88
CA SER A 485 37.23 -37.19 43.93
C SER A 485 37.49 -36.56 42.57
N TYR A 486 38.76 -36.49 42.20
CA TYR A 486 39.23 -35.89 40.95
C TYR A 486 38.75 -36.71 39.76
N LEU A 487 38.14 -36.04 38.78
CA LEU A 487 37.56 -36.68 37.60
C LEU A 487 38.05 -36.09 36.30
N SER A 488 38.71 -36.93 35.51
CA SER A 488 38.63 -36.82 34.05
C SER A 488 37.22 -37.20 33.64
N SER A 489 36.29 -36.24 33.58
CA SER A 489 35.01 -36.47 32.93
C SER A 489 35.16 -36.16 31.45
N TYR A 490 34.57 -37.00 30.59
CA TYR A 490 34.36 -36.63 29.20
C TYR A 490 33.23 -35.59 29.04
N PHE A 491 32.46 -35.39 30.10
CA PHE A 491 31.20 -34.66 30.13
C PHE A 491 31.27 -33.55 31.19
N GLY A 492 31.99 -32.46 30.90
CA GLY A 492 32.12 -31.29 31.78
C GLY A 492 33.53 -30.69 31.77
N ASP A 493 33.64 -29.42 32.14
CA ASP A 493 34.88 -28.61 32.16
C ASP A 493 35.81 -28.97 33.33
N THR A 494 36.23 -30.23 33.43
CA THR A 494 37.50 -30.72 34.00
C THR A 494 38.06 -30.14 35.33
N THR A 495 37.30 -29.47 36.19
CA THR A 495 37.90 -28.78 37.35
C THR A 495 37.16 -28.90 38.70
N GLY A 496 35.99 -29.55 38.75
CA GLY A 496 35.20 -29.68 39.98
C GLY A 496 35.07 -31.13 40.48
N ALA A 497 35.18 -31.36 41.80
CA ALA A 497 34.87 -32.65 42.41
C ALA A 497 33.37 -32.98 42.25
N ILE A 498 33.04 -34.23 41.94
CA ILE A 498 31.65 -34.72 42.04
C ILE A 498 31.50 -35.57 43.31
N ASP A 499 30.35 -35.39 43.94
CA ASP A 499 29.92 -36.16 45.10
C ASP A 499 29.07 -37.37 44.67
N ILE A 500 29.25 -38.48 45.37
CA ILE A 500 28.45 -39.72 45.25
C ILE A 500 27.37 -39.70 46.35
N LEU A 501 26.18 -40.24 46.08
CA LEU A 501 25.13 -40.33 47.08
C LEU A 501 25.56 -41.20 48.28
N PRO A 502 25.47 -40.68 49.53
CA PRO A 502 25.76 -41.46 50.73
C PRO A 502 24.66 -42.50 51.01
N GLY A 503 25.00 -43.54 51.77
CA GLY A 503 24.02 -44.50 52.30
C GLY A 503 23.68 -45.69 51.39
N PHE A 504 24.30 -45.81 50.22
CA PHE A 504 24.09 -46.92 49.29
C PHE A 504 25.36 -47.76 49.06
N PRO A 505 25.23 -49.08 48.83
CA PRO A 505 26.37 -49.92 48.48
C PRO A 505 26.88 -49.54 47.09
N ARG A 506 28.20 -49.61 46.90
CA ARG A 506 28.85 -49.28 45.62
C ARG A 506 29.85 -50.36 45.21
N ALA A 507 29.94 -50.65 43.92
CA ALA A 507 30.89 -51.62 43.40
C ALA A 507 32.33 -51.06 43.44
N SER A 508 33.28 -51.94 43.71
CA SER A 508 34.71 -51.67 43.62
C SER A 508 35.23 -52.23 42.30
N VAL A 509 35.38 -51.37 41.30
CA VAL A 509 35.82 -51.75 39.94
C VAL A 509 37.13 -51.05 39.61
N TYR A 510 38.12 -51.76 39.09
CA TYR A 510 39.40 -51.18 38.65
C TYR A 510 39.59 -51.31 37.13
N SER A 511 40.48 -50.51 36.56
CA SER A 511 40.82 -50.57 35.13
C SER A 511 41.35 -51.93 34.69
N SER A 512 42.03 -52.66 35.58
CA SER A 512 42.49 -54.04 35.35
C SER A 512 41.35 -55.04 35.13
N GLN A 513 40.12 -54.70 35.50
CA GLN A 513 38.94 -55.53 35.32
C GLN A 513 38.17 -55.22 34.04
N LEU A 514 38.50 -54.13 33.35
CA LEU A 514 37.78 -53.70 32.15
C LEU A 514 38.52 -54.16 30.87
N PRO A 515 37.80 -54.59 29.82
CA PRO A 515 38.41 -54.89 28.52
C PRO A 515 39.02 -53.64 27.86
N SER A 516 39.97 -53.83 26.95
CA SER A 516 40.78 -52.74 26.37
C SER A 516 40.01 -51.71 25.52
N ASN A 517 38.81 -52.06 25.05
CA ASN A 517 37.92 -51.19 24.27
C ASN A 517 36.92 -50.40 25.13
N ASN A 518 37.09 -50.43 26.46
CA ASN A 518 36.26 -49.65 27.36
C ASN A 518 36.53 -48.17 27.29
N ARG A 519 35.51 -47.40 27.67
CA ARG A 519 35.66 -45.96 27.92
C ARG A 519 35.25 -45.61 29.32
N VAL A 520 36.19 -45.06 30.08
CA VAL A 520 35.97 -44.63 31.47
C VAL A 520 35.53 -43.16 31.44
N PHE A 521 34.46 -42.87 32.16
CA PHE A 521 33.91 -41.51 32.28
C PHE A 521 34.12 -40.91 33.68
N ALA A 522 34.33 -41.75 34.69
CA ALA A 522 34.61 -41.28 36.04
C ALA A 522 35.38 -42.30 36.89
N THR A 523 36.24 -41.80 37.79
CA THR A 523 37.05 -42.55 38.77
C THR A 523 37.08 -41.88 40.15
N ASP A 524 37.18 -42.63 41.24
CA ASP A 524 37.42 -42.07 42.58
C ASP A 524 38.91 -41.84 42.85
N THR A 525 39.23 -41.26 44.01
CA THR A 525 40.61 -40.99 44.46
C THR A 525 41.49 -42.23 44.62
N ASP A 526 40.87 -43.40 44.82
CA ASP A 526 41.58 -44.67 44.99
C ASP A 526 41.79 -45.37 43.63
N GLY A 527 41.47 -44.69 42.52
CA GLY A 527 41.58 -45.23 41.16
C GLY A 527 40.47 -46.21 40.80
N ARG A 528 39.38 -46.27 41.58
CA ARG A 528 38.21 -47.11 41.25
C ARG A 528 37.38 -46.43 40.20
N ILE A 529 36.85 -47.20 39.27
CA ILE A 529 36.00 -46.74 38.18
C ILE A 529 34.57 -46.58 38.72
N LEU A 530 34.01 -45.40 38.50
CA LEU A 530 32.66 -45.03 38.93
C LEU A 530 31.66 -45.14 37.79
N VAL A 531 32.05 -44.71 36.58
CA VAL A 531 31.21 -44.77 35.38
C VAL A 531 32.04 -45.19 34.18
N TRP A 532 31.56 -46.16 33.43
CA TRP A 532 32.22 -46.63 32.21
C TRP A 532 31.23 -47.12 31.17
N LYS A 533 31.73 -47.32 29.95
CA LYS A 533 30.99 -47.86 28.83
C LYS A 533 31.66 -49.13 28.30
N PRO A 534 31.13 -50.32 28.63
CA PRO A 534 31.71 -51.59 28.22
C PRO A 534 31.50 -51.90 26.74
N MET A 535 30.43 -51.37 26.14
CA MET A 535 30.08 -51.59 24.74
C MET A 535 29.07 -50.54 24.24
N THR A 536 28.75 -50.56 22.95
CA THR A 536 27.80 -49.63 22.33
C THR A 536 26.44 -49.67 23.04
N ARG A 537 25.89 -48.49 23.35
CA ARG A 537 24.60 -48.28 24.03
C ARG A 537 24.49 -48.85 25.46
N PHE A 538 25.60 -49.25 26.08
CA PHE A 538 25.65 -49.56 27.52
C PHE A 538 26.39 -48.47 28.28
N ILE A 539 25.85 -48.08 29.44
CA ILE A 539 26.56 -47.26 30.42
C ILE A 539 26.43 -47.94 31.77
N CYS A 540 27.57 -48.17 32.42
CA CYS A 540 27.67 -48.88 33.68
C CYS A 540 28.09 -47.93 34.79
N PHE A 541 27.51 -48.16 35.96
CA PHE A 541 27.69 -47.37 37.17
C PHE A 541 28.12 -48.31 38.28
N ALA A 542 29.25 -47.99 38.91
CA ALA A 542 29.68 -48.62 40.15
C ALA A 542 29.17 -47.87 41.38
N ALA A 543 28.59 -46.68 41.21
CA ALA A 543 28.13 -45.82 42.29
C ALA A 543 26.79 -45.17 41.93
N ASN A 544 26.06 -44.73 42.97
CA ASN A 544 24.76 -44.10 42.81
C ASN A 544 24.91 -42.59 42.62
N PHE A 545 24.33 -42.09 41.54
CA PHE A 545 24.24 -40.68 41.22
C PHE A 545 22.78 -40.28 41.14
N SER A 546 22.42 -39.17 41.79
CA SER A 546 21.12 -38.53 41.65
C SER A 546 21.36 -37.04 41.51
N GLU A 547 20.42 -36.40 40.83
CA GLU A 547 20.32 -34.96 40.93
C GLU A 547 19.81 -34.57 42.32
N VAL A 548 20.42 -33.56 42.92
CA VAL A 548 20.07 -33.05 44.25
C VAL A 548 19.51 -31.63 44.09
N GLU A 549 18.45 -31.30 44.83
CA GLU A 549 17.77 -30.00 44.74
C GLU A 549 18.74 -28.81 44.88
N PRO A 550 18.48 -27.66 44.21
CA PRO A 550 19.41 -26.54 44.10
C PRO A 550 19.92 -25.95 45.42
N GLN A 551 19.21 -26.18 46.54
CA GLN A 551 19.64 -25.72 47.86
C GLN A 551 20.94 -26.37 48.38
N TYR A 552 21.44 -27.44 47.74
CA TYR A 552 22.70 -28.08 48.11
C TYR A 552 23.83 -27.74 47.13
N VAL A 553 24.42 -26.56 47.29
CA VAL A 553 25.45 -25.96 46.40
C VAL A 553 26.66 -26.88 46.16
N HIS A 554 26.98 -27.79 47.10
CA HIS A 554 28.08 -28.74 46.97
C HIS A 554 27.91 -29.74 45.80
N TYR A 555 26.69 -29.99 45.32
CA TYR A 555 26.40 -30.98 44.27
C TYR A 555 26.32 -30.41 42.84
N ALA A 556 26.66 -29.13 42.62
CA ALA A 556 26.53 -28.49 41.31
C ALA A 556 27.29 -29.24 40.19
N ASN A 557 28.51 -29.70 40.48
CA ASN A 557 29.32 -30.48 39.53
C ASN A 557 28.73 -31.88 39.28
N THR A 558 28.22 -32.54 40.33
CA THR A 558 27.50 -33.82 40.20
C THR A 558 26.27 -33.66 39.31
N ASN A 559 25.48 -32.60 39.51
CA ASN A 559 24.31 -32.30 38.70
C ASN A 559 24.69 -32.07 37.23
N ASN A 560 25.75 -31.30 36.95
CA ASN A 560 26.24 -31.08 35.57
C ASN A 560 26.73 -32.37 34.90
N PHE A 561 27.49 -33.19 35.62
CA PHE A 561 27.94 -34.50 35.14
C PHE A 561 26.76 -35.42 34.80
N VAL A 562 25.80 -35.54 35.73
CA VAL A 562 24.59 -36.35 35.55
C VAL A 562 23.77 -35.87 34.36
N ARG A 563 23.56 -34.56 34.23
CA ARG A 563 22.83 -33.95 33.09
C ARG A 563 23.49 -34.22 31.75
N ASN A 564 24.80 -34.05 31.64
CA ASN A 564 25.51 -34.31 30.39
C ASN A 564 25.49 -35.79 30.01
N LEU A 565 25.61 -36.69 31.00
CA LEU A 565 25.52 -38.12 30.76
C LEU A 565 24.10 -38.53 30.33
N ILE A 566 23.07 -37.95 30.95
CA ILE A 566 21.66 -38.09 30.56
C ILE A 566 21.45 -37.61 29.14
N ALA A 567 21.91 -36.40 28.79
CA ALA A 567 21.79 -35.83 27.46
C ALA A 567 22.40 -36.75 26.40
N ALA A 568 23.58 -37.32 26.68
CA ALA A 568 24.22 -38.25 25.78
C ALA A 568 23.44 -39.58 25.65
N ALA A 569 22.83 -40.07 26.74
CA ALA A 569 22.01 -41.29 26.71
C ALA A 569 20.72 -41.06 25.89
N LEU A 570 20.11 -39.88 26.04
CA LEU A 570 18.96 -39.45 25.26
C LEU A 570 19.32 -39.28 23.78
N ASP A 571 20.44 -38.65 23.46
CA ASP A 571 20.91 -38.52 22.07
C ASP A 571 21.14 -39.88 21.40
N ALA A 572 21.72 -40.84 22.12
CA ALA A 572 21.88 -42.21 21.62
C ALA A 572 20.53 -42.91 21.42
N ALA A 573 19.57 -42.73 22.33
CA ALA A 573 18.22 -43.28 22.22
C ALA A 573 17.46 -42.71 21.01
N LEU A 574 17.68 -41.42 20.70
CA LEU A 574 17.13 -40.75 19.52
C LEU A 574 17.85 -41.09 18.21
N GLY A 575 19.01 -41.75 18.29
CA GLY A 575 19.84 -42.07 17.12
C GLY A 575 20.69 -40.89 16.61
N TYR A 576 20.77 -39.78 17.35
CA TYR A 576 21.56 -38.60 17.00
C TYR A 576 23.06 -38.73 17.27
N GLY A 577 23.53 -39.94 17.58
CA GLY A 577 24.95 -40.25 17.70
C GLY A 577 25.18 -41.71 18.08
N SER A 578 26.27 -42.29 17.59
CA SER A 578 26.89 -43.42 18.27
C SER A 578 27.67 -42.83 19.43
N PHE A 579 27.16 -42.99 20.64
CA PHE A 579 27.92 -42.76 21.85
C PHE A 579 29.31 -43.42 21.75
#